data_AF-A0A1F4PMZ5-F1
#
_entry.id   AF-A0A1F4PMZ5-F1
#
_cell.length_a   1.000
_cell.length_b   1.000
_cell.length_c   1.000
_cell.angle_alpha   90.00
_cell.angle_beta   90.00
_cell.angle_gamma   90.00
#
_symmetry.space_group_name_H-M   'P 1'
#
loop_
_entity.id
_entity.type
_entity.pdbx_description
1 polymer ?
#
loop_
_entity_poly.entity_id
_entity_poly.type
_entity_poly.pdbx_seq_one_letter_code
_entity_poly.pdbx_strand_id
1 'polypeptide(L)'
;MQTVGDILKKFNPLEDKYISREFQAYGIYLSEELRDYKHRALYIRLAKTVPRAILEKALSFVKDSKARSRAKLFMWKLKKLRSGEE
;
A
#
# COMPACT_ATOMS: atom_id res chain seq x y z
N MET A 1 -2.25 11.85 -35.33
CA MET A 1 -1.34 11.84 -34.17
C MET A 1 -2.00 12.68 -33.08
N GLN A 2 -2.13 12.18 -31.84
CA GLN A 2 -2.72 12.99 -30.76
C GLN A 2 -1.68 14.01 -30.28
N THR A 3 -2.05 15.27 -30.09
CA THR A 3 -1.15 16.29 -29.53
C THR A 3 -1.15 16.23 -28.00
N VAL A 4 -0.09 16.75 -27.36
CA VAL A 4 -0.05 16.88 -25.90
C VAL A 4 -1.24 17.71 -25.37
N GLY A 5 -1.67 18.73 -26.11
CA GLY A 5 -2.84 19.53 -25.77
C GLY A 5 -4.14 18.72 -25.74
N ASP A 6 -4.30 17.76 -26.66
CA ASP A 6 -5.48 16.87 -26.70
C ASP A 6 -5.51 15.88 -25.52
N ILE A 7 -4.33 15.49 -25.03
CA ILE A 7 -4.19 14.61 -23.85
C ILE A 7 -4.56 15.39 -22.59
N LEU A 8 -4.04 16.61 -22.44
CA LEU A 8 -4.28 17.45 -21.25
C LEU A 8 -5.75 17.84 -21.10
N LYS A 9 -6.48 18.05 -22.20
CA LYS A 9 -7.93 18.31 -22.17
C LYS A 9 -8.75 17.17 -21.55
N LYS A 10 -8.25 15.93 -21.58
CA LYS A 10 -8.92 14.74 -21.02
C LYS A 10 -8.37 14.33 -19.66
N PHE A 11 -7.29 14.95 -19.20
CA PHE A 11 -6.64 14.61 -17.95
C PHE A 11 -7.36 15.28 -16.79
N ASN A 12 -7.84 14.47 -15.83
CA ASN A 12 -8.38 14.97 -14.58
C ASN A 12 -7.33 14.74 -13.47
N PRO A 13 -6.70 15.79 -12.93
CA PRO A 13 -5.68 15.65 -11.89
C PRO A 13 -6.23 15.14 -10.55
N LEU A 14 -7.55 15.15 -10.36
CA LEU A 14 -8.21 14.69 -9.14
C LEU A 14 -8.59 13.21 -9.20
N GLU A 15 -8.52 12.59 -10.37
CA GLU A 15 -8.90 11.20 -10.58
C GLU A 15 -7.69 10.39 -11.03
N ASP A 16 -7.36 9.38 -10.24
CA ASP A 16 -6.37 8.38 -10.65
C ASP A 16 -7.08 7.30 -11.49
N LYS A 17 -6.58 7.09 -12.70
CA LYS A 17 -7.11 6.10 -13.65
C LYS A 17 -7.15 4.67 -13.09
N TYR A 18 -6.23 4.32 -12.18
CA TYR A 18 -6.06 2.96 -11.67
C TYR A 18 -6.50 2.80 -10.21
N ILE A 19 -6.66 3.90 -9.48
CA ILE A 19 -7.07 3.91 -8.06
C ILE A 19 -8.50 4.45 -7.97
N SER A 20 -9.45 3.52 -7.93
CA SER A 20 -10.89 3.83 -7.82
C SER A 20 -11.44 3.72 -6.39
N ARG A 21 -10.69 3.08 -5.48
CA ARG A 21 -11.14 2.74 -4.12
C ARG A 21 -10.05 3.01 -3.09
N GLU A 22 -10.46 3.38 -1.87
CA GLU A 22 -9.56 3.70 -0.76
C GLU A 22 -8.56 2.58 -0.48
N PHE A 23 -8.99 1.31 -0.43
CA PHE A 23 -8.07 0.21 -0.16
C PHE A 23 -6.99 0.02 -1.25
N GLN A 24 -7.24 0.48 -2.49
CA GLN A 24 -6.23 0.48 -3.55
C GLN A 24 -5.17 1.53 -3.25
N ALA A 25 -5.60 2.76 -2.92
CA ALA A 25 -4.71 3.85 -2.51
C ALA A 25 -3.87 3.42 -1.30
N TYR A 26 -4.50 2.81 -0.30
CA TYR A 26 -3.80 2.34 0.88
C TYR A 26 -2.81 1.20 0.60
N GLY A 27 -3.19 0.27 -0.28
CA GLY A 27 -2.27 -0.78 -0.72
C GLY A 27 -1.03 -0.23 -1.43
N ILE A 28 -1.19 0.81 -2.26
CA ILE A 28 -0.07 1.52 -2.87
C ILE A 28 0.79 2.17 -1.78
N TYR A 29 0.18 2.94 -0.88
CA TYR A 29 0.86 3.58 0.24
C TYR A 29 1.70 2.59 1.06
N LEU A 30 1.13 1.44 1.45
CA LEU A 30 1.85 0.38 2.15
C LEU A 30 3.07 -0.11 1.38
N SER A 31 2.92 -0.30 0.06
CA SER A 31 4.01 -0.79 -0.78
C SER A 31 5.16 0.23 -0.90
N GLU A 32 4.85 1.53 -0.89
CA GLU A 32 5.82 2.62 -0.94
C GLU A 32 6.56 2.75 0.40
N GLU A 33 5.82 2.78 1.51
CA GLU A 33 6.37 2.86 2.88
C GLU A 33 7.30 1.70 3.23
N LEU A 34 6.99 0.50 2.71
CA LEU A 34 7.77 -0.71 2.91
C LEU A 34 8.87 -0.88 1.87
N ARG A 35 8.98 0.05 0.91
CA ARG A 35 9.92 0.03 -0.22
C ARG A 35 9.85 -1.27 -1.03
N ASP A 36 8.63 -1.76 -1.24
CA ASP A 36 8.35 -3.02 -1.96
C ASP A 36 7.24 -2.85 -3.01
N TYR A 37 7.33 -1.76 -3.77
CA TYR A 37 6.37 -1.37 -4.80
C TYR A 37 6.17 -2.46 -5.88
N LYS A 38 7.19 -3.28 -6.15
CA LYS A 38 7.10 -4.42 -7.07
C LYS A 38 6.01 -5.43 -6.66
N HIS A 39 5.66 -5.50 -5.38
CA HIS A 39 4.59 -6.36 -4.87
C HIS A 39 3.32 -5.57 -4.49
N ARG A 40 3.09 -4.37 -5.05
CA ARG A 40 1.90 -3.54 -4.74
C ARG A 40 0.56 -4.29 -4.77
N ALA A 41 0.39 -5.23 -5.70
CA ALA A 41 -0.83 -6.04 -5.81
C ALA A 41 -1.09 -6.90 -4.55
N LEU A 42 -0.03 -7.38 -3.88
CA LEU A 42 -0.14 -8.07 -2.59
C LEU A 42 -0.68 -7.13 -1.52
N TYR A 43 -0.13 -5.92 -1.42
CA TYR A 43 -0.54 -4.93 -0.43
C TYR A 43 -1.95 -4.41 -0.65
N ILE A 44 -2.37 -4.19 -1.90
CA ILE A 44 -3.77 -3.85 -2.25
C ILE A 44 -4.72 -4.97 -1.81
N ARG A 45 -4.35 -6.23 -2.04
CA ARG A 45 -5.15 -7.37 -1.58
C ARG A 45 -5.23 -7.42 -0.05
N LEU A 46 -4.12 -7.19 0.65
CA LEU A 46 -4.11 -7.11 2.12
C LEU A 46 -5.01 -5.98 2.62
N ALA A 47 -4.90 -4.78 2.06
CA ALA A 47 -5.74 -3.63 2.38
C ALA A 47 -7.24 -3.90 2.14
N LYS A 48 -7.57 -4.71 1.13
CA LYS A 48 -8.95 -5.10 0.84
C LYS A 48 -9.52 -6.10 1.85
N THR A 49 -8.70 -7.03 2.36
CA THR A 49 -9.19 -8.19 3.13
C THR A 49 -8.89 -8.12 4.62
N VAL A 50 -7.92 -7.31 5.05
CA VAL A 50 -7.48 -7.20 6.44
C VAL A 50 -7.95 -5.86 7.00
N PRO A 51 -8.52 -5.82 8.23
CA PRO A 51 -8.89 -4.58 8.87
C PRO A 51 -7.74 -3.57 8.92
N ARG A 52 -8.02 -2.33 8.52
CA ARG A 52 -7.06 -1.20 8.47
C ARG A 52 -6.25 -1.08 9.76
N ALA A 53 -6.90 -1.17 10.92
CA ALA A 53 -6.26 -1.05 12.23
C ALA A 53 -5.10 -2.05 12.44
N ILE A 54 -5.24 -3.28 11.93
CA ILE A 54 -4.20 -4.32 12.05
C ILE A 54 -3.00 -3.97 11.15
N LEU A 55 -3.28 -3.51 9.93
CA LEU A 55 -2.24 -3.09 8.97
C LEU A 55 -1.48 -1.86 9.47
N GLU A 56 -2.18 -0.87 10.03
CA GLU A 56 -1.56 0.31 10.65
C GLU A 56 -0.69 -0.06 11.84
N LYS A 57 -1.15 -0.95 12.72
CA LYS A 57 -0.35 -1.43 13.87
C LYS A 57 0.93 -2.15 13.40
N ALA A 58 0.83 -2.97 12.35
CA ALA A 58 2.01 -3.60 11.74
C ALA A 58 2.94 -2.60 11.06
N LEU A 59 2.40 -1.61 10.35
CA LEU A 59 3.18 -0.58 9.66
C LEU A 59 3.93 0.32 10.65
N SER A 60 3.25 0.78 11.70
CA SER A 60 3.81 1.60 12.77
C SER A 60 5.02 0.92 13.40
N PHE A 61 4.90 -0.37 13.75
CA PHE A 61 6.01 -1.18 14.26
C PHE A 61 7.23 -1.21 13.32
N VAL A 62 6.99 -1.26 12.00
CA VAL A 62 8.07 -1.29 11.02
C VAL A 62 8.68 0.08 10.79
N LYS A 63 7.92 1.16 10.94
CA LYS A 63 8.39 2.54 10.72
C LYS A 63 9.61 2.86 11.57
N ASP A 64 9.57 2.48 12.85
CA ASP A 64 10.65 2.70 13.81
C ASP A 64 11.83 1.71 13.66
N SER A 65 11.68 0.69 12.82
CA SER A 65 12.70 -0.34 12.65
C SER A 65 13.80 0.04 11.65
N LYS A 66 15.04 -0.35 11.98
CA LYS A 66 16.21 -0.34 11.05
C LYS A 66 16.35 -1.66 10.28
N ALA A 67 15.27 -2.41 10.13
CA ALA A 67 15.32 -3.75 9.56
C ALA A 67 15.80 -3.74 8.10
N ARG A 68 16.68 -4.69 7.76
CA ARG A 68 17.19 -4.87 6.39
C ARG A 68 16.08 -5.06 5.36
N SER A 69 14.96 -5.68 5.75
CA SER A 69 13.79 -5.85 4.90
C SER A 69 12.52 -5.48 5.67
N ARG A 70 12.07 -4.24 5.49
CA ARG A 70 10.83 -3.70 6.06
C ARG A 70 9.61 -4.52 5.65
N ALA A 71 9.53 -4.93 4.38
CA ALA A 71 8.47 -5.79 3.88
C ALA A 71 8.37 -7.14 4.62
N LYS A 72 9.50 -7.83 4.85
CA LYS A 72 9.50 -9.10 5.59
C LYS A 72 9.11 -8.91 7.05
N LEU A 73 9.63 -7.86 7.69
CA LEU A 73 9.26 -7.53 9.07
C LEU A 73 7.78 -7.20 9.21
N PHE A 74 7.23 -6.45 8.24
CA PHE A 74 5.80 -6.16 8.16
C PHE A 74 4.97 -7.43 8.08
N MET A 75 5.31 -8.35 7.16
CA MET A 75 4.59 -9.60 7.01
C MET A 75 4.66 -10.47 8.27
N TRP A 76 5.82 -10.51 8.91
CA TRP A 76 6.00 -11.21 10.19
C TRP A 76 5.13 -10.60 11.30
N LYS A 77 5.15 -9.27 11.47
CA LYS A 77 4.36 -8.60 12.52
C LYS A 77 2.86 -8.73 12.24
N LEU A 78 2.46 -8.61 10.98
CA LEU A 78 1.08 -8.81 10.55
C LEU A 78 0.58 -10.22 10.90
N LYS A 79 1.41 -11.26 10.70
CA LYS A 79 1.08 -12.63 11.10
C LYS A 79 0.88 -12.75 12.61
N LYS A 80 1.76 -12.14 13.41
CA LYS A 80 1.68 -12.12 14.88
C LYS A 80 0.38 -11.49 15.38
N LEU A 81 0.07 -10.28 14.90
CA LEU A 81 -1.16 -9.56 15.24
C LEU A 81 -2.43 -10.33 14.88
N ARG A 82 -2.43 -11.06 13.76
CA ARG A 82 -3.57 -11.90 13.35
C ARG A 82 -3.72 -13.19 14.16
N SER A 83 -2.65 -13.65 14.79
CA SER A 83 -2.63 -14.88 15.59
C SER A 83 -2.89 -14.60 17.08
N GLY A 84 -3.02 -13.34 17.48
CA GLY A 84 -3.18 -12.94 18.88
C GLY A 84 -1.89 -12.98 19.71
N GLU A 85 -0.75 -13.27 19.06
CA GLU A 85 0.57 -13.21 19.69
C GLU A 85 1.10 -11.79 19.50
N GLU A 86 1.16 -10.98 20.57
CA GLU A 86 1.56 -9.57 20.47
C GLU A 86 3.06 -9.38 20.23
#